data_AF-A0A3D2U8E0-F1
#
_entry.id   AF-A0A3D2U8E0-F1
#
_cell.length_a   1.000
_cell.length_b   1.000
_cell.length_c   1.000
_cell.angle_alpha   90.00
_cell.angle_beta   90.00
_cell.angle_gamma   90.00
#
_symmetry.space_group_name_H-M   'P 1'
#
loop_
_entity.id
_entity.type
_entity.pdbx_description
1 polymer ?
#
loop_
_entity_poly.entity_id
_entity_poly.type
_entity_poly.pdbx_seq_one_letter_code
_entity_poly.pdbx_strand_id
1 'polypeptide(L)'
;MNEANLLNRITNISGQWHRSREACVDLKWPNGTDIPQATLKKFGYDSMSQFRNWRWYKGLGGGPIVDLGSHQIDVYSWFLDNAVPTSVMASGGVDYWKDHEWYDNAIAIFEFPTKKGLVRATYETLTTNSSNGYYELFMGDEGTLLISESAGRGELYRESWVEEAKWDPWVQKGLVTLEKASVKAEAKAGDDEVDVRESATPALYRMPIEMKVPYHQPHLVNFFESIRGNQTLNCPGEIGYETAVMVLKVNEAIAAGRKIELKPEEFKV
;
A
#
# COMPACT_ATOMS: atom_id res chain seq x y z
N MET A 1 2.65 -7.16 -16.19
CA MET A 1 3.83 -6.65 -15.45
C MET A 1 4.89 -7.72 -15.26
N ASN A 2 4.60 -8.84 -14.58
CA ASN A 2 5.60 -9.90 -14.33
C ASN A 2 6.12 -10.57 -15.62
N GLU A 3 5.24 -10.88 -16.58
CA GLU A 3 5.64 -11.40 -17.90
C GLU A 3 6.51 -10.38 -18.67
N ALA A 4 6.20 -9.10 -18.53
CA ALA A 4 6.87 -8.03 -19.26
C ALA A 4 8.19 -7.57 -18.63
N ASN A 5 8.40 -7.86 -17.35
CA ASN A 5 9.57 -7.46 -16.56
C ASN A 5 9.98 -5.98 -16.76
N LEU A 6 9.00 -5.08 -16.93
CA LEU A 6 9.22 -3.67 -17.30
C LEU A 6 9.98 -2.86 -16.23
N LEU A 7 9.87 -3.25 -14.96
CA LEU A 7 10.59 -2.62 -13.85
C LEU A 7 11.96 -3.28 -13.62
N ASN A 8 12.23 -4.40 -14.28
CA ASN A 8 13.34 -5.31 -14.00
C ASN A 8 13.51 -5.65 -12.51
N ARG A 9 14.41 -4.99 -11.76
CA ARG A 9 14.61 -5.23 -10.33
C ARG A 9 13.97 -4.09 -9.54
N ILE A 10 12.86 -4.37 -8.87
CA ILE A 10 12.32 -3.49 -7.83
C ILE A 10 13.38 -3.35 -6.73
N THR A 11 13.70 -2.12 -6.35
CA THR A 11 14.66 -1.79 -5.29
C THR A 11 14.02 -1.05 -4.14
N ASN A 12 12.98 -0.27 -4.42
CA ASN A 12 12.22 0.47 -3.43
C ASN A 12 10.72 0.43 -3.74
N ILE A 13 9.91 0.41 -2.69
CA ILE A 13 8.46 0.58 -2.78
C ILE A 13 8.06 1.69 -1.82
N SER A 14 7.12 2.53 -2.23
CA SER A 14 6.50 3.51 -1.34
C SER A 14 4.99 3.44 -1.51
N GLY A 15 4.25 3.53 -0.41
CA GLY A 15 2.81 3.73 -0.46
C GLY A 15 2.34 4.51 0.74
N GLN A 16 1.09 4.94 0.66
CA GLN A 16 0.47 5.72 1.71
C GLN A 16 -1.05 5.61 1.63
N TRP A 17 -1.69 5.88 2.75
CA TRP A 17 -3.10 6.24 2.80
C TRP A 17 -3.33 7.46 3.68
N HIS A 18 -3.49 8.61 3.02
CA HIS A 18 -3.71 9.89 3.67
C HIS A 18 -5.19 10.27 3.59
N ARG A 19 -5.79 10.54 4.75
CA ARG A 19 -7.17 10.99 4.88
C ARG A 19 -7.20 12.35 5.55
N SER A 20 -8.11 13.21 5.07
CA SER A 20 -8.35 14.49 5.71
C SER A 20 -8.88 14.28 7.13
N ARG A 21 -8.62 15.26 8.01
CA ARG A 21 -9.20 15.32 9.35
C ARG A 21 -10.72 15.09 9.34
N GLU A 22 -11.41 15.68 8.37
CA GLU A 22 -12.87 15.56 8.25
C GLU A 22 -13.32 14.13 7.95
N ALA A 23 -12.57 13.39 7.13
CA ALA A 23 -12.89 12.01 6.80
C ALA A 23 -12.62 11.03 7.97
N CYS A 24 -11.99 11.50 9.04
CA CYS A 24 -11.56 10.70 10.18
C CYS A 24 -12.27 11.07 11.50
N VAL A 25 -13.27 11.96 11.45
CA VAL A 25 -14.13 12.23 12.60
C VAL A 25 -14.89 10.97 13.04
N ASP A 26 -15.14 10.86 14.34
CA ASP A 26 -15.89 9.74 14.90
C ASP A 26 -17.28 9.60 14.26
N LEU A 27 -17.60 8.35 13.92
CA LEU A 27 -18.89 7.99 13.37
C LEU A 27 -19.98 8.20 14.41
N LYS A 28 -21.01 8.94 14.02
CA LYS A 28 -22.27 9.06 14.76
C LYS A 28 -23.23 7.94 14.36
N TRP A 29 -24.40 7.95 14.97
CA TRP A 29 -25.53 7.08 14.65
C TRP A 29 -26.83 7.89 14.63
N PRO A 30 -27.87 7.44 13.90
CA PRO A 30 -29.16 8.11 13.89
C PRO A 30 -29.82 8.14 15.28
N ASN A 31 -30.63 9.17 15.54
CA ASN A 31 -31.38 9.27 16.80
C ASN A 31 -32.39 8.11 16.93
N GLY A 32 -32.45 7.51 18.13
CA GLY A 32 -33.38 6.42 18.42
C GLY A 32 -32.91 5.04 17.95
N THR A 33 -31.69 4.93 17.40
CA THR A 33 -31.06 3.63 17.08
C THR A 33 -30.05 3.19 18.13
N ASP A 34 -30.19 3.70 19.36
CA ASP A 34 -29.31 3.36 20.47
C ASP A 34 -29.45 1.89 20.86
N ILE A 35 -28.32 1.18 20.88
CA ILE A 35 -28.27 -0.19 21.38
C ILE A 35 -28.26 -0.13 22.91
N PRO A 36 -29.12 -0.89 23.61
CA PRO A 36 -29.12 -0.91 25.06
C PRO A 36 -27.74 -1.25 25.64
N GLN A 37 -27.34 -0.54 26.70
CA GLN A 37 -26.02 -0.70 27.33
C GLN A 37 -25.70 -2.14 27.73
N ALA A 38 -26.70 -2.89 28.20
CA ALA A 38 -26.53 -4.31 28.55
C ALA A 38 -26.15 -5.17 27.33
N THR A 39 -26.71 -4.87 26.16
CA THR A 39 -26.40 -5.54 24.89
C THR A 39 -24.99 -5.18 24.43
N LEU A 40 -24.61 -3.90 24.50
CA LEU A 40 -23.25 -3.46 24.16
C LEU A 40 -22.21 -4.20 25.00
N LYS A 41 -22.38 -4.21 26.33
CA LYS A 41 -21.47 -4.91 27.25
C LYS A 41 -21.41 -6.42 26.97
N LYS A 42 -22.54 -7.05 26.64
CA LYS A 42 -22.59 -8.47 26.27
C LYS A 42 -21.67 -8.79 25.08
N PHE A 43 -21.52 -7.86 24.13
CA PHE A 43 -20.68 -8.02 22.95
C PHE A 43 -19.32 -7.33 23.06
N GLY A 44 -18.91 -6.92 24.27
CA GLY A 44 -17.58 -6.38 24.53
C GLY A 44 -17.41 -4.89 24.23
N TYR A 45 -18.51 -4.13 24.12
CA TYR A 45 -18.46 -2.69 23.92
C TYR A 45 -18.94 -1.93 25.17
N ASP A 46 -18.17 -0.93 25.59
CA ASP A 46 -18.45 -0.07 26.74
C ASP A 46 -19.48 1.01 26.44
N SER A 47 -19.65 1.40 25.18
CA SER A 47 -20.60 2.45 24.79
C SER A 47 -20.98 2.35 23.31
N MET A 48 -22.04 3.08 22.92
CA MET A 48 -22.38 3.27 21.51
C MET A 48 -21.24 3.91 20.73
N SER A 49 -20.51 4.87 21.32
CA SER A 49 -19.36 5.50 20.65
C SER A 49 -18.26 4.48 20.35
N GLN A 50 -17.91 3.67 21.34
CA GLN A 50 -16.89 2.63 21.16
C GLN A 50 -17.33 1.58 20.14
N PHE A 51 -18.60 1.16 20.14
CA PHE A 51 -19.13 0.24 19.13
C PHE A 51 -19.02 0.81 17.71
N ARG A 52 -19.33 2.10 17.52
CA ARG A 52 -19.29 2.73 16.19
C ARG A 52 -17.87 3.06 15.73
N ASN A 53 -16.94 3.26 16.68
CA ASN A 53 -15.58 3.70 16.44
C ASN A 53 -14.54 2.66 16.92
N TRP A 54 -14.93 1.39 16.98
CA TRP A 54 -14.18 0.28 17.57
C TRP A 54 -12.74 0.18 17.07
N ARG A 55 -12.50 0.56 15.81
CA ARG A 55 -11.18 0.57 15.17
C ARG A 55 -10.13 1.40 15.91
N TRP A 56 -10.56 2.38 16.69
CA TRP A 56 -9.71 3.31 17.44
C TRP A 56 -9.35 2.84 18.85
N TYR A 57 -9.92 1.73 19.32
CA TYR A 57 -9.73 1.20 20.66
C TYR A 57 -8.90 -0.09 20.61
N LYS A 58 -7.93 -0.21 21.51
CA LYS A 58 -7.09 -1.39 21.67
C LYS A 58 -7.92 -2.58 22.14
N GLY A 59 -7.60 -3.76 21.62
CA GLY A 59 -8.36 -4.98 21.88
C GLY A 59 -9.65 -5.14 21.07
N LEU A 60 -10.11 -4.08 20.39
CA LEU A 60 -11.26 -4.14 19.47
C LEU A 60 -10.82 -4.05 18.00
N GLY A 61 -9.81 -3.23 17.70
CA GLY A 61 -9.21 -3.14 16.37
C GLY A 61 -7.70 -2.95 16.42
N GLY A 62 -7.11 -2.69 15.24
CA GLY A 62 -5.67 -2.44 15.07
C GLY A 62 -5.31 -1.01 14.68
N GLY A 63 -6.28 -0.09 14.66
CA GLY A 63 -6.06 1.29 14.26
C GLY A 63 -5.94 1.51 12.76
N PRO A 64 -5.69 2.77 12.34
CA PRO A 64 -5.60 3.18 10.93
C PRO A 64 -4.60 2.37 10.10
N ILE A 65 -3.43 2.04 10.66
CA ILE A 65 -2.39 1.29 9.93
C ILE A 65 -2.87 -0.12 9.54
N VAL A 66 -3.68 -0.76 10.36
CA VAL A 66 -4.23 -2.09 10.08
C VAL A 66 -5.44 -1.99 9.16
N ASP A 67 -6.33 -1.04 9.40
CA ASP A 67 -7.56 -0.82 8.61
C ASP A 67 -7.22 -0.42 7.16
N LEU A 68 -6.33 0.56 6.99
CA LEU A 68 -5.99 1.11 5.67
C LEU A 68 -4.80 0.39 5.04
N GLY A 69 -3.79 0.03 5.84
CA GLY A 69 -2.54 -0.53 5.33
C GLY A 69 -2.59 -1.99 4.92
N SER A 70 -3.54 -2.78 5.44
CA SER A 70 -3.64 -4.21 5.10
C SER A 70 -3.77 -4.43 3.60
N HIS A 71 -4.64 -3.67 2.94
CA HIS A 71 -4.83 -3.75 1.49
C HIS A 71 -3.56 -3.41 0.70
N GLN A 72 -2.88 -2.32 1.05
CA GLN A 72 -1.75 -1.81 0.25
C GLN A 72 -0.43 -2.56 0.53
N ILE A 73 -0.20 -2.97 1.78
CA ILE A 73 1.00 -3.71 2.17
C ILE A 73 0.96 -5.15 1.62
N ASP A 74 -0.21 -5.77 1.50
CA ASP A 74 -0.36 -7.08 0.83
C ASP A 74 0.10 -7.02 -0.64
N VAL A 75 -0.25 -5.94 -1.34
CA VAL A 75 0.15 -5.72 -2.74
C VAL A 75 1.68 -5.69 -2.89
N TYR A 76 2.44 -5.28 -1.87
CA TYR A 76 3.90 -5.32 -1.91
C TYR A 76 4.40 -6.74 -2.09
N SER A 77 3.89 -7.66 -1.27
CA SER A 77 4.22 -9.08 -1.35
C SER A 77 3.87 -9.65 -2.73
N TRP A 78 2.71 -9.27 -3.30
CA TRP A 78 2.30 -9.74 -4.63
C TRP A 78 3.28 -9.32 -5.73
N PHE A 79 3.77 -8.08 -5.70
CA PHE A 79 4.75 -7.58 -6.68
C PHE A 79 6.17 -8.10 -6.44
N LEU A 80 6.44 -8.66 -5.26
CA LEU A 80 7.73 -9.23 -4.87
C LEU A 80 7.72 -10.77 -4.86
N ASP A 81 6.90 -11.40 -5.72
CA ASP A 81 6.77 -12.86 -5.84
C ASP A 81 6.41 -13.55 -4.51
N ASN A 82 5.46 -12.99 -3.77
CA ASN A 82 5.00 -13.42 -2.45
C ASN A 82 6.12 -13.44 -1.38
N ALA A 83 7.10 -12.55 -1.50
CA ALA A 83 8.09 -12.35 -0.45
C ALA A 83 7.43 -11.74 0.80
N VAL A 84 7.81 -12.24 1.98
CA VAL A 84 7.45 -11.65 3.27
C VAL A 84 8.63 -10.83 3.83
N PRO A 85 8.38 -9.78 4.62
CA PRO A 85 9.46 -8.96 5.16
C PRO A 85 10.17 -9.70 6.30
N THR A 86 11.47 -9.40 6.45
CA THR A 86 12.31 -9.91 7.56
C THR A 86 12.43 -8.95 8.72
N SER A 87 12.03 -7.69 8.51
CA SER A 87 11.99 -6.69 9.56
C SER A 87 11.05 -5.55 9.26
N VAL A 88 10.62 -4.86 10.31
CA VAL A 88 9.94 -3.57 10.22
C VAL A 88 10.49 -2.62 11.27
N MET A 89 10.69 -1.36 10.87
CA MET A 89 10.93 -0.23 11.76
C MET A 89 9.79 0.76 11.53
N ALA A 90 9.24 1.33 12.60
CA ALA A 90 8.14 2.27 12.47
C ALA A 90 8.17 3.34 13.56
N SER A 91 7.60 4.49 13.23
CA SER A 91 7.35 5.61 14.14
C SER A 91 5.91 6.07 13.97
N GLY A 92 5.27 6.44 15.07
CA GLY A 92 3.90 6.92 15.04
C GLY A 92 3.40 7.31 16.42
N GLY A 93 2.20 7.86 16.46
CA GLY A 93 1.64 8.45 17.68
C GLY A 93 0.15 8.71 17.58
N VAL A 94 -0.45 8.96 18.74
CA VAL A 94 -1.79 9.56 18.85
C VAL A 94 -1.56 11.08 18.89
N ASP A 95 -1.19 11.65 17.77
CA ASP A 95 -0.68 13.02 17.68
C ASP A 95 -1.80 14.05 17.68
N TYR A 96 -2.97 13.71 17.11
CA TYR A 96 -4.10 14.62 16.93
C TYR A 96 -5.35 14.18 17.70
N TRP A 97 -5.76 12.91 17.62
CA TRP A 97 -7.04 12.44 18.18
C TRP A 97 -6.86 11.89 19.60
N LYS A 98 -6.80 12.77 20.59
CA LYS A 98 -6.41 12.42 21.97
C LYS A 98 -7.36 11.47 22.71
N ASP A 99 -8.57 11.28 22.21
CA ASP A 99 -9.55 10.34 22.76
C ASP A 99 -9.47 8.93 22.14
N HIS A 100 -8.53 8.71 21.21
CA HIS A 100 -8.27 7.42 20.57
C HIS A 100 -7.08 6.71 21.21
N GLU A 101 -7.05 5.38 21.10
CA GLU A 101 -5.99 4.54 21.70
C GLU A 101 -4.96 4.05 20.67
N TRP A 102 -5.31 4.09 19.38
CA TRP A 102 -4.44 3.71 18.26
C TRP A 102 -3.84 4.92 17.54
N TYR A 103 -2.65 4.71 16.98
CA TYR A 103 -1.87 5.75 16.32
C TYR A 103 -2.60 6.36 15.13
N ASP A 104 -2.72 7.69 15.11
CA ASP A 104 -3.39 8.46 14.07
C ASP A 104 -2.46 8.97 12.96
N ASN A 105 -1.17 8.78 13.19
CA ASN A 105 -0.05 9.01 12.29
C ASN A 105 0.96 7.88 12.47
N ALA A 106 1.30 7.17 11.39
CA ALA A 106 2.23 6.06 11.43
C ALA A 106 3.03 5.98 10.13
N ILE A 107 4.35 5.85 10.24
CA ILE A 107 5.28 5.65 9.13
C ILE A 107 6.07 4.38 9.41
N ALA A 108 6.06 3.45 8.47
CA ALA A 108 6.74 2.16 8.57
C ALA A 108 7.73 1.95 7.42
N ILE A 109 8.80 1.22 7.69
CA ILE A 109 9.81 0.77 6.74
C ILE A 109 10.00 -0.73 6.91
N PHE A 110 9.71 -1.49 5.87
CA PHE A 110 9.89 -2.94 5.79
C PHE A 110 11.12 -3.30 4.96
N GLU A 111 11.75 -4.43 5.29
CA GLU A 111 12.83 -5.02 4.47
C GLU A 111 12.41 -6.40 3.93
N PHE A 112 12.22 -6.48 2.61
CA PHE A 112 11.81 -7.68 1.89
C PHE A 112 13.00 -8.31 1.17
N PRO A 113 13.51 -9.47 1.61
CA PRO A 113 14.49 -10.21 0.82
C PRO A 113 13.80 -10.83 -0.40
N THR A 114 14.36 -10.59 -1.59
CA THR A 114 13.87 -11.19 -2.84
C THR A 114 14.99 -11.92 -3.57
N LYS A 115 14.64 -12.70 -4.61
CA LYS A 115 15.61 -13.36 -5.49
C LYS A 115 16.55 -12.37 -6.19
N LYS A 116 16.09 -11.14 -6.45
CA LYS A 116 16.89 -10.08 -7.10
C LYS A 116 17.61 -9.18 -6.08
N GLY A 117 17.46 -9.43 -4.78
CA GLY A 117 18.10 -8.67 -3.70
C GLY A 117 17.11 -8.04 -2.72
N LEU A 118 17.63 -7.30 -1.75
CA LEU A 118 16.81 -6.63 -0.73
C LEU A 118 16.00 -5.48 -1.35
N VAL A 119 14.72 -5.41 -1.00
CA VAL A 119 13.81 -4.30 -1.29
C VAL A 119 13.43 -3.61 0.01
N ARG A 120 13.48 -2.28 0.03
CA ARG A 120 12.93 -1.48 1.14
C ARG A 120 11.57 -0.92 0.73
N ALA A 121 10.58 -1.11 1.59
CA ALA A 121 9.23 -0.63 1.34
C ALA A 121 8.80 0.32 2.45
N THR A 122 8.34 1.51 2.11
CA THR A 122 7.81 2.49 3.06
C THR A 122 6.29 2.55 2.98
N TYR A 123 5.61 2.61 4.12
CA TYR A 123 4.17 2.84 4.16
C TYR A 123 3.82 3.92 5.19
N GLU A 124 2.98 4.88 4.81
CA GLU A 124 2.50 5.96 5.69
C GLU A 124 0.99 5.94 5.83
N THR A 125 0.49 6.17 7.04
CA THR A 125 -0.91 6.44 7.30
C THR A 125 -1.03 7.73 8.08
N LEU A 126 -1.83 8.65 7.55
CA LEU A 126 -2.10 9.96 8.16
C LEU A 126 -3.59 10.25 8.11
N THR A 127 -4.15 10.71 9.23
CA THR A 127 -5.60 10.95 9.38
C THR A 127 -5.98 12.42 9.49
N THR A 128 -5.04 13.33 9.23
CA THR A 128 -5.24 14.78 9.39
C THR A 128 -5.15 15.56 8.08
N ASN A 129 -4.57 15.00 7.03
CA ASN A 129 -4.39 15.64 5.72
C ASN A 129 -4.58 14.61 4.59
N SER A 130 -5.25 15.00 3.49
CA SER A 130 -5.53 14.13 2.35
C SER A 130 -4.54 14.27 1.19
N SER A 131 -3.41 14.97 1.38
CA SER A 131 -2.43 15.20 0.32
C SER A 131 -1.95 13.87 -0.28
N ASN A 132 -2.00 13.82 -1.61
CA ASN A 132 -1.73 12.63 -2.42
C ASN A 132 -2.62 11.41 -2.15
N GLY A 133 -3.64 11.49 -1.30
CA GLY A 133 -4.58 10.38 -1.05
C GLY A 133 -3.88 9.06 -0.76
N TYR A 134 -4.20 8.04 -1.55
CA TYR A 134 -3.60 6.70 -1.44
C TYR A 134 -3.02 6.22 -2.77
N TYR A 135 -1.88 5.52 -2.73
CA TYR A 135 -1.21 4.91 -3.89
C TYR A 135 -0.11 3.93 -3.46
N GLU A 136 0.39 3.17 -4.42
CA GLU A 136 1.60 2.36 -4.36
C GLU A 136 2.53 2.73 -5.53
N LEU A 137 3.80 2.92 -5.23
CA LEU A 137 4.86 3.26 -6.16
C LEU A 137 5.95 2.19 -6.08
N PHE A 138 6.06 1.37 -7.12
CA PHE A 138 7.07 0.33 -7.26
C PHE A 138 8.20 0.87 -8.13
N MET A 139 9.38 1.07 -7.55
CA MET A 139 10.54 1.64 -8.23
C MET A 139 11.57 0.54 -8.49
N GLY A 140 11.70 0.20 -9.76
CA GLY A 140 12.75 -0.66 -10.26
C GLY A 140 13.88 0.11 -10.92
N ASP A 141 14.96 -0.60 -11.22
CA ASP A 141 16.13 -0.02 -11.89
C ASP A 141 15.87 0.37 -13.34
N GLU A 142 14.95 -0.32 -14.05
CA GLU A 142 14.61 -0.02 -15.44
C GLU A 142 13.26 0.72 -15.61
N GLY A 143 12.47 0.83 -14.55
CA GLY A 143 11.21 1.53 -14.62
C GLY A 143 10.43 1.56 -13.31
N THR A 144 9.39 2.39 -13.30
CA THR A 144 8.54 2.63 -12.14
C THR A 144 7.08 2.41 -12.48
N LEU A 145 6.32 1.81 -11.57
CA LEU A 145 4.87 1.68 -11.64
C LEU A 145 4.22 2.45 -10.49
N LEU A 146 3.35 3.40 -10.82
CA LEU A 146 2.48 4.09 -9.87
C LEU A 146 1.03 3.65 -10.10
N ILE A 147 0.42 3.06 -9.08
CA ILE A 147 -0.97 2.59 -9.10
C ILE A 147 -1.73 3.09 -7.87
N SER A 148 -3.06 3.08 -7.97
CA SER A 148 -3.99 3.36 -6.87
C SER A 148 -5.33 2.71 -7.19
N GLU A 149 -6.12 2.40 -6.17
CA GLU A 149 -7.55 2.08 -6.35
C GLU A 149 -8.33 3.32 -6.88
N SER A 150 -7.85 4.54 -6.64
CA SER A 150 -8.47 5.74 -7.21
C SER A 150 -8.25 5.77 -8.71
N ALA A 151 -9.34 5.92 -9.46
CA ALA A 151 -9.29 6.14 -10.89
C ALA A 151 -8.36 7.33 -11.24
N GLY A 152 -7.58 7.18 -12.31
CA GLY A 152 -6.66 8.22 -12.80
C GLY A 152 -5.20 8.05 -12.37
N ARG A 153 -4.86 7.06 -11.55
CA ARG A 153 -3.47 6.71 -11.20
C ARG A 153 -3.11 5.32 -11.70
N GLY A 154 -2.38 5.30 -12.81
CA GLY A 154 -1.93 4.12 -13.52
C GLY A 154 -0.83 4.54 -14.48
N GLU A 155 0.33 4.84 -13.91
CA GLU A 155 1.47 5.46 -14.61
C GLU A 155 2.63 4.49 -14.61
N LEU A 156 3.27 4.39 -15.77
CA LEU A 156 4.46 3.58 -15.97
C LEU A 156 5.56 4.49 -16.50
N TYR A 157 6.69 4.50 -15.82
CA TYR A 157 7.84 5.30 -16.23
C TYR A 157 8.95 4.38 -16.69
N ARG A 158 9.44 4.58 -17.91
CA ARG A 158 10.66 3.94 -18.40
C ARG A 158 11.83 4.85 -18.07
N GLU A 159 12.82 4.31 -17.37
CA GLU A 159 14.05 5.05 -17.10
C GLU A 159 14.72 5.51 -18.39
N SER A 160 15.23 6.74 -18.40
CA SER A 160 15.71 7.39 -19.63
C SER A 160 16.90 6.66 -20.29
N TRP A 161 17.65 5.89 -19.51
CA TRP A 161 18.80 5.11 -20.00
C TRP A 161 18.39 3.75 -20.61
N VAL A 162 17.16 3.30 -20.37
CA VAL A 162 16.64 2.02 -20.87
C VAL A 162 16.22 2.18 -22.31
N GLU A 163 16.66 1.28 -23.20
CA GLU A 163 16.31 1.36 -24.62
C GLU A 163 14.79 1.21 -24.87
N GLU A 164 14.24 2.03 -25.78
CA GLU A 164 12.83 1.99 -26.20
C GLU A 164 12.40 0.61 -26.71
N ALA A 165 13.30 -0.08 -27.41
CA ALA A 165 13.06 -1.41 -27.98
C ALA A 165 12.65 -2.47 -26.94
N LYS A 166 12.98 -2.29 -25.64
CA LYS A 166 12.51 -3.18 -24.57
C LYS A 166 11.01 -3.02 -24.27
N TRP A 167 10.44 -1.85 -24.55
CA TRP A 167 9.05 -1.51 -24.27
C TRP A 167 8.15 -1.60 -25.51
N ASP A 168 8.71 -1.44 -26.71
CA ASP A 168 8.00 -1.50 -27.99
C ASP A 168 7.06 -2.72 -28.16
N PRO A 169 7.44 -3.96 -27.79
CA PRO A 169 6.54 -5.11 -27.92
C PRO A 169 5.24 -4.96 -27.12
N TRP A 170 5.30 -4.28 -25.97
CA TRP A 170 4.15 -4.07 -25.08
C TRP A 170 3.27 -2.92 -25.56
N VAL A 171 3.88 -1.92 -26.22
CA VAL A 171 3.17 -0.88 -26.96
C VAL A 171 2.42 -1.47 -28.15
N GLN A 172 3.09 -2.32 -28.95
CA GLN A 172 2.47 -2.98 -30.11
C GLN A 172 1.32 -3.92 -29.72
N LYS A 173 1.41 -4.57 -28.55
CA LYS A 173 0.31 -5.37 -27.97
C LYS A 173 -0.83 -4.52 -27.37
N GLY A 174 -0.68 -3.19 -27.31
CA GLY A 174 -1.66 -2.28 -26.73
C GLY A 174 -1.81 -2.40 -25.21
N LEU A 175 -0.81 -2.97 -24.52
CA LEU A 175 -0.83 -3.12 -23.06
C LEU A 175 -0.32 -1.85 -22.34
N VAL A 176 0.50 -1.06 -23.03
CA VAL A 176 0.96 0.25 -22.59
C VAL A 176 0.96 1.24 -23.75
N THR A 177 0.76 2.52 -23.47
CA THR A 177 0.77 3.59 -24.48
C THR A 177 1.69 4.70 -24.03
N LEU A 178 2.60 5.15 -24.90
CA LEU A 178 3.45 6.30 -24.62
C LEU A 178 2.59 7.57 -24.55
N GLU A 179 2.68 8.30 -23.43
CA GLU A 179 2.01 9.59 -23.23
C GLU A 179 3.02 10.75 -23.36
N LYS A 180 4.23 10.58 -22.81
CA LYS A 180 5.29 11.61 -22.87
C LYS A 180 6.66 10.96 -23.00
N ALA A 181 7.45 11.38 -23.99
CA ALA A 181 8.82 10.92 -24.17
C ALA A 181 9.77 11.48 -23.08
N SER A 182 10.91 10.82 -22.89
CA SER A 182 11.94 11.26 -21.94
C SER A 182 12.55 12.60 -22.33
N VAL A 183 12.94 13.40 -21.34
CA VAL A 183 13.64 14.68 -21.53
C VAL A 183 15.05 14.57 -20.96
N LYS A 184 16.07 14.88 -21.76
CA LYS A 184 17.47 14.84 -21.33
C LYS A 184 17.71 15.84 -20.19
N ALA A 185 18.56 15.48 -19.24
CA ALA A 185 19.04 16.42 -18.23
C ALA A 185 19.84 17.56 -18.89
N GLU A 186 19.58 18.79 -18.47
CA GLU A 186 20.38 19.95 -18.90
C GLU A 186 21.70 19.96 -18.13
N ALA A 187 22.84 20.01 -18.84
CA ALA A 187 24.13 20.18 -18.20
C ALA A 187 24.35 21.67 -17.92
N LYS A 188 24.22 22.10 -16.66
CA LYS A 188 24.68 23.43 -16.24
C LYS A 188 26.19 23.39 -16.06
N ALA A 189 26.91 23.89 -17.06
CA ALA A 189 28.34 24.16 -16.96
C ALA A 189 28.54 25.64 -16.62
N GLY A 190 28.70 25.95 -15.33
CA GLY A 190 29.08 27.28 -14.83
C GLY A 190 30.14 27.13 -13.75
N ASP A 191 31.23 27.88 -13.88
CA ASP A 191 32.50 27.72 -13.13
C ASP A 191 32.42 28.01 -11.61
N ASP A 192 31.25 28.39 -11.08
CA ASP A 192 31.05 28.81 -9.67
C ASP A 192 29.80 28.18 -8.99
N GLU A 193 29.17 27.15 -9.55
CA GLU A 193 27.97 26.52 -8.94
C GLU A 193 28.27 25.17 -8.26
N VAL A 194 27.63 24.95 -7.11
CA VAL A 194 27.55 23.65 -6.42
C VAL A 194 27.09 22.58 -7.42
N ASP A 195 27.82 21.47 -7.56
CA ASP A 195 27.52 20.37 -8.50
C ASP A 195 26.18 19.69 -8.14
N VAL A 196 25.07 20.25 -8.65
CA VAL A 196 23.73 19.68 -8.59
C VAL A 196 23.50 18.92 -9.89
N ARG A 197 23.64 17.58 -9.84
CA ARG A 197 23.37 16.71 -10.97
C ARG A 197 21.90 16.29 -10.97
N GLU A 198 21.17 16.69 -12.00
CA GLU A 198 19.79 16.27 -12.22
C GLU A 198 19.74 15.03 -13.13
N SER A 199 18.85 14.09 -12.81
CA SER A 199 18.55 12.96 -13.70
C SER A 199 17.64 13.40 -14.84
N ALA A 200 17.78 12.73 -16.00
CA ALA A 200 16.85 12.92 -17.12
C ALA A 200 15.42 12.53 -16.70
N THR A 201 14.42 13.27 -17.17
CA THR A 201 13.01 12.94 -16.89
C THR A 201 12.62 11.66 -17.64
N PRO A 202 12.16 10.60 -16.95
CA PRO A 202 11.78 9.34 -17.58
C PRO A 202 10.57 9.49 -18.51
N ALA A 203 10.44 8.59 -19.47
CA ALA A 203 9.30 8.55 -20.38
C ALA A 203 8.06 8.01 -19.65
N LEU A 204 6.92 8.70 -19.78
CA LEU A 204 5.64 8.31 -19.18
C LEU A 204 4.79 7.52 -20.17
N TYR A 205 4.32 6.37 -19.70
CA TYR A 205 3.37 5.48 -20.34
C TYR A 205 2.12 5.30 -19.47
N ARG A 206 1.00 4.98 -20.11
CA ARG A 206 -0.27 4.60 -19.47
C ARG A 206 -0.64 3.17 -19.79
N MET A 207 -1.40 2.53 -18.92
CA MET A 207 -2.09 1.27 -19.25
C MET A 207 -3.50 1.59 -19.76
N PRO A 208 -3.81 1.40 -21.06
CA PRO A 208 -5.12 1.72 -21.62
C PRO A 208 -6.18 0.65 -21.30
N ILE A 209 -6.05 -0.05 -20.17
CA ILE A 209 -6.93 -1.13 -19.76
C ILE A 209 -7.94 -0.57 -18.76
N GLU A 210 -9.21 -0.64 -19.12
CA GLU A 210 -10.30 -0.19 -18.26
C GLU A 210 -11.07 -1.38 -17.69
N MET A 211 -11.34 -1.32 -16.39
CA MET A 211 -12.19 -2.27 -15.71
C MET A 211 -13.66 -1.93 -15.98
N LYS A 212 -14.33 -2.75 -16.79
CA LYS A 212 -15.73 -2.52 -17.22
C LYS A 212 -16.79 -3.07 -16.26
N VAL A 213 -16.36 -3.59 -15.12
CA VAL A 213 -17.23 -4.15 -14.08
C VAL A 213 -16.85 -3.53 -12.73
N PRO A 214 -17.75 -3.54 -11.73
CA PRO A 214 -17.39 -3.13 -10.38
C PRO A 214 -16.14 -3.85 -9.86
N TYR A 215 -15.26 -3.13 -9.15
CA TYR A 215 -13.94 -3.60 -8.73
C TYR A 215 -13.98 -4.88 -7.89
N HIS A 216 -15.03 -5.05 -7.08
CA HIS A 216 -15.22 -6.24 -6.26
C HIS A 216 -15.79 -7.45 -7.01
N GLN A 217 -16.34 -7.26 -8.22
CA GLN A 217 -17.00 -8.33 -8.95
C GLN A 217 -16.06 -9.49 -9.30
N PRO A 218 -14.83 -9.29 -9.82
CA PRO A 218 -13.93 -10.42 -10.08
C PRO A 218 -13.54 -11.19 -8.82
N HIS A 219 -13.43 -10.50 -7.68
CA HIS A 219 -13.14 -11.14 -6.41
C HIS A 219 -14.27 -12.09 -6.00
N LEU A 220 -15.53 -11.65 -6.13
CA LEU A 220 -16.70 -12.50 -5.89
C LEU A 220 -16.78 -13.67 -6.88
N VAL A 221 -16.51 -13.43 -8.17
CA VAL A 221 -16.50 -14.50 -9.18
C VAL A 221 -15.46 -15.56 -8.81
N ASN A 222 -14.22 -15.15 -8.49
CA ASN A 222 -13.18 -16.09 -8.08
C ASN A 222 -13.56 -16.87 -6.82
N PHE A 223 -14.16 -16.22 -5.82
CA PHE A 223 -14.66 -16.89 -4.63
C PHE A 223 -15.68 -17.98 -4.94
N PHE A 224 -16.73 -17.66 -5.72
CA PHE A 224 -17.75 -18.64 -6.07
C PHE A 224 -17.24 -19.76 -6.97
N GLU A 225 -16.37 -19.46 -7.94
CA GLU A 225 -15.75 -20.47 -8.79
C GLU A 225 -14.80 -21.39 -8.00
N SER A 226 -14.13 -20.86 -6.97
CA SER A 226 -13.30 -21.67 -6.07
C SER A 226 -14.14 -22.63 -5.23
N ILE A 227 -15.29 -22.20 -4.72
CA ILE A 227 -16.25 -23.08 -4.02
C ILE A 227 -16.73 -24.21 -4.95
N ARG A 228 -16.95 -23.91 -6.23
CA ARG A 228 -17.36 -24.90 -7.24
C ARG A 228 -16.24 -25.85 -7.67
N GLY A 229 -14.99 -25.57 -7.31
CA GLY A 229 -13.82 -26.33 -7.73
C GLY A 229 -13.33 -26.01 -9.14
N ASN A 230 -13.80 -24.91 -9.74
CA ASN A 230 -13.42 -24.50 -11.10
C ASN A 230 -12.17 -23.60 -11.13
N GLN A 231 -11.81 -23.01 -9.99
CA GLN A 231 -10.66 -22.12 -9.84
C GLN A 231 -9.98 -22.32 -8.48
N THR A 232 -8.75 -21.79 -8.36
CA THR A 232 -8.07 -21.61 -7.08
C THR A 232 -8.42 -20.24 -6.51
N LEU A 233 -8.59 -20.16 -5.19
CA LEU A 233 -8.87 -18.90 -4.51
C LEU A 233 -7.64 -17.99 -4.54
N ASN A 234 -7.82 -16.76 -5.03
CA ASN A 234 -6.71 -15.81 -5.22
C ASN A 234 -6.20 -15.22 -3.89
N CYS A 235 -7.07 -15.07 -2.89
CA CYS A 235 -6.75 -14.50 -1.58
C CYS A 235 -7.24 -15.46 -0.48
N PRO A 236 -6.53 -16.59 -0.26
CA PRO A 236 -6.90 -17.55 0.77
C PRO A 236 -6.52 -17.03 2.17
N GLY A 237 -7.01 -17.70 3.21
CA GLY A 237 -6.86 -17.25 4.60
C GLY A 237 -5.41 -17.12 5.05
N GLU A 238 -4.52 -17.94 4.48
CA GLU A 238 -3.08 -17.90 4.73
C GLU A 238 -2.47 -16.56 4.26
N ILE A 239 -2.84 -16.06 3.09
CA ILE A 239 -2.36 -14.75 2.59
C ILE A 239 -2.93 -13.62 3.47
N GLY A 240 -4.20 -13.74 3.88
CA GLY A 240 -4.81 -12.82 4.83
C GLY A 240 -4.07 -12.79 6.19
N TYR A 241 -3.64 -13.96 6.68
CA TYR A 241 -2.86 -14.07 7.91
C TYR A 241 -1.49 -13.41 7.78
N GLU A 242 -0.76 -13.68 6.69
CA GLU A 242 0.54 -13.05 6.42
C GLU A 242 0.43 -11.51 6.41
N THR A 243 -0.62 -10.98 5.77
CA THR A 243 -0.92 -9.55 5.77
C THR A 243 -1.21 -9.00 7.16
N ALA A 244 -2.04 -9.70 7.95
CA ALA A 244 -2.36 -9.31 9.31
C ALA A 244 -1.10 -9.21 10.19
N VAL A 245 -0.18 -10.17 10.05
CA VAL A 245 1.12 -10.16 10.75
C VAL A 245 1.91 -8.90 10.38
N MET A 246 2.05 -8.58 9.09
CA MET A 246 2.80 -7.40 8.64
C MET A 246 2.29 -6.10 9.27
N VAL A 247 0.98 -5.85 9.22
CA VAL A 247 0.40 -4.58 9.70
C VAL A 247 0.35 -4.50 11.23
N LEU A 248 0.11 -5.61 11.93
CA LEU A 248 0.15 -5.63 13.40
C LEU A 248 1.57 -5.40 13.92
N LYS A 249 2.58 -5.91 13.22
CA LYS A 249 3.99 -5.69 13.54
C LYS A 249 4.40 -4.22 13.42
N VAL A 250 3.74 -3.42 12.60
CA VAL A 250 3.96 -1.96 12.59
C VAL A 250 3.61 -1.34 13.94
N ASN A 251 2.44 -1.69 14.49
CA ASN A 251 2.02 -1.20 15.81
C ASN A 251 2.98 -1.63 16.92
N GLU A 252 3.46 -2.88 16.88
CA GLU A 252 4.48 -3.39 17.80
C GLU A 252 5.80 -2.62 17.68
N ALA A 253 6.26 -2.34 16.45
CA ALA A 253 7.49 -1.61 16.20
C ALA A 253 7.43 -0.16 16.71
N ILE A 254 6.29 0.52 16.51
CA ILE A 254 6.05 1.86 17.06
C ILE A 254 6.13 1.81 18.60
N ALA A 255 5.41 0.87 19.22
CA ALA A 255 5.40 0.73 20.68
C ALA A 255 6.79 0.40 21.25
N ALA A 256 7.58 -0.40 20.53
CA ALA A 256 8.93 -0.79 20.92
C ALA A 256 9.98 0.31 20.68
N GLY A 257 9.69 1.30 19.84
CA GLY A 257 10.62 2.38 19.48
C GLY A 257 11.89 1.89 18.79
N ARG A 258 11.84 0.74 18.12
CA ARG A 258 13.00 0.10 17.47
C ARG A 258 12.59 -0.76 16.29
N LYS A 259 13.58 -1.14 15.49
CA LYS A 259 13.44 -2.20 14.49
C LYS A 259 13.09 -3.53 15.19
N ILE A 260 12.09 -4.22 14.65
CA ILE A 260 11.74 -5.58 15.04
C ILE A 260 12.02 -6.53 13.88
N GLU A 261 12.51 -7.72 14.20
CA GLU A 261 12.69 -8.80 13.25
C GLU A 261 11.39 -9.58 13.13
N LEU A 262 11.06 -10.02 11.91
CA LEU A 262 9.94 -10.91 11.64
C LEU A 262 10.49 -12.23 11.15
N LYS A 263 10.14 -13.30 11.85
CA LYS A 263 10.59 -14.65 11.53
C LYS A 263 9.63 -15.32 10.54
N PRO A 264 10.12 -16.19 9.63
CA PRO A 264 9.26 -16.90 8.68
C PRO A 264 8.11 -17.68 9.34
N GLU A 265 8.30 -18.17 10.56
CA GLU A 265 7.29 -18.93 11.30
C GLU A 265 6.12 -18.06 11.79
N GLU A 266 6.33 -16.75 11.95
CA GLU A 266 5.26 -15.81 12.32
C GLU A 266 4.25 -15.62 11.18
N PHE A 267 4.59 -16.04 9.95
CA PHE A 267 3.76 -15.93 8.74
C PHE A 267 3.02 -17.23 8.41
N LYS A 268 2.96 -18.20 9.33
CA LYS A 268 2.32 -19.50 9.11
C LYS A 268 1.23 -19.74 10.16
N VAL A 269 0.11 -20.32 9.69
CA VAL A 269 -1.07 -20.71 10.50
C VAL A 269 -0.89 -22.12 11.04
#